data_AF-A0A368GQ21-F1
#
_entry.id   AF-A0A368GQ21-F1
#
_cell.length_a   1.000
_cell.length_b   1.000
_cell.length_c   1.000
_cell.angle_alpha   90.00
_cell.angle_beta   90.00
_cell.angle_gamma   90.00
#
_symmetry.space_group_name_H-M   'P 1'
#
loop_
_entity.id
_entity.type
_entity.pdbx_description
1 polymer ?
#
loop_
_entity_poly.entity_id
_entity_poly.type
_entity_poly.pdbx_seq_one_letter_code
_entity_poly.pdbx_strand_id
1 'polypeptide(L)'
;MRFVLKGLSGSIISLGVGPSSLSPSQSIYLVTILLDYENEIFTVPDGLLADVDIAIHERQREKVIPAEPFTGGSSKPTNSVQFCEPIQVEDYDNQQQYLEENLLELLEQICSDENLTINEKRKRLKKVRFFNT
;
A
#
# COMPACT_ATOMS: atom_id res chain seq x y z
N MET A 1 1.72 -29.79 -28.21
CA MET A 1 0.59 -29.37 -27.34
C MET A 1 0.49 -27.85 -27.11
N ARG A 2 1.58 -27.11 -26.81
CA ARG A 2 1.54 -25.62 -26.71
C ARG A 2 0.95 -24.89 -27.93
N PHE A 3 1.01 -25.49 -29.11
CA PHE A 3 0.47 -24.92 -30.35
C PHE A 3 -1.07 -24.91 -30.41
N VAL A 4 -1.76 -25.83 -29.73
CA VAL A 4 -3.24 -25.92 -29.75
C VAL A 4 -3.85 -24.80 -28.92
N LEU A 5 -3.33 -24.57 -27.72
CA LEU A 5 -3.71 -23.44 -26.86
C LEU A 5 -3.41 -22.08 -27.51
N LYS A 6 -2.29 -21.96 -28.23
CA LYS A 6 -1.94 -20.74 -28.99
C LYS A 6 -2.86 -20.48 -30.18
N GLY A 7 -3.37 -21.53 -30.82
CA GLY A 7 -4.38 -21.44 -31.86
C GLY A 7 -5.75 -21.01 -31.32
N LEU A 8 -6.11 -21.49 -30.12
CA LEU A 8 -7.36 -21.12 -29.44
C LEU A 8 -7.34 -19.67 -28.96
N SER A 9 -6.22 -19.18 -28.40
CA SER A 9 -6.12 -17.77 -28.01
C SER A 9 -6.33 -16.83 -29.21
N GLY A 10 -5.82 -17.19 -30.39
CA GLY A 10 -6.09 -16.45 -31.61
C GLY A 10 -7.56 -16.43 -32.02
N SER A 11 -8.25 -17.57 -31.87
CA SER A 11 -9.67 -17.70 -32.23
C SER A 11 -10.63 -17.03 -31.23
N ILE A 12 -10.27 -16.97 -29.94
CA ILE A 12 -11.06 -16.34 -28.89
C ILE A 12 -10.92 -14.82 -28.95
N ILE A 13 -9.73 -14.28 -29.27
CA ILE A 13 -9.49 -12.84 -29.34
C ILE A 13 -10.22 -12.22 -30.55
N SER A 14 -10.39 -12.95 -31.66
CA SER A 14 -11.22 -12.51 -32.80
C SER A 14 -12.71 -12.37 -32.47
N LEU A 15 -13.18 -12.87 -31.33
CA LEU A 15 -14.55 -12.69 -30.83
C LEU A 15 -14.79 -11.28 -30.23
N GLY A 16 -13.74 -10.50 -30.02
CA GLY A 16 -13.79 -9.17 -29.38
C GLY A 16 -14.40 -8.04 -30.23
N VAL A 17 -14.86 -8.33 -31.46
CA VAL A 17 -15.45 -7.31 -32.37
C VAL A 17 -16.84 -7.77 -32.83
N GLY A 18 -17.84 -7.61 -31.96
CA GLY A 18 -19.28 -7.74 -32.28
C GLY A 18 -19.98 -8.97 -31.68
N PRO A 19 -21.33 -9.00 -31.63
CA PRO A 19 -22.11 -10.08 -31.01
C PRO A 19 -22.13 -11.31 -31.93
N SER A 20 -20.99 -11.99 -32.04
CA SER A 20 -20.93 -13.30 -32.68
C SER A 20 -21.18 -14.35 -31.59
N SER A 21 -22.44 -14.76 -31.46
CA SER A 21 -22.81 -15.90 -30.63
C SER A 21 -21.98 -17.11 -31.06
N LEU A 22 -21.22 -17.70 -30.14
CA LEU A 22 -20.49 -18.94 -30.38
C LEU A 22 -21.46 -20.02 -30.89
N SER A 23 -21.04 -20.78 -31.91
CA SER A 23 -21.85 -21.91 -32.36
C SER A 23 -21.92 -22.98 -31.25
N PRO A 24 -22.99 -23.79 -31.18
CA PRO A 24 -23.10 -24.83 -30.16
C PRO A 24 -21.91 -25.79 -30.14
N SER A 25 -21.34 -26.11 -31.31
CA SER A 25 -20.15 -26.95 -31.42
C SER A 25 -18.88 -26.28 -30.89
N GLN A 26 -18.73 -24.96 -31.09
CA GLN A 26 -17.63 -24.20 -30.50
C GLN A 26 -17.74 -24.10 -28.98
N SER A 27 -18.95 -23.90 -28.47
CA SER A 27 -19.21 -23.88 -27.03
C SER A 27 -18.92 -25.22 -26.39
N ILE A 28 -19.36 -26.33 -27.00
CA ILE A 28 -19.05 -27.68 -26.51
C ILE A 28 -17.54 -27.91 -26.53
N TYR A 29 -16.87 -27.59 -27.64
CA TYR A 29 -15.42 -27.78 -27.77
C TYR A 29 -14.63 -26.96 -26.74
N LEU A 30 -15.03 -25.72 -26.49
CA LEU A 30 -14.43 -24.88 -25.45
C LEU A 30 -14.62 -25.49 -24.06
N VAL A 31 -15.84 -25.93 -23.73
CA VAL A 31 -16.12 -26.58 -22.45
C VAL A 31 -15.29 -27.86 -22.29
N THR A 32 -15.16 -28.67 -23.34
CA THR A 32 -14.30 -29.86 -23.32
C THR A 32 -12.85 -29.50 -23.02
N ILE A 33 -12.29 -28.47 -23.67
CA ILE A 33 -10.92 -28.02 -23.38
C ILE A 33 -10.78 -27.48 -21.95
N LEU A 34 -11.74 -26.71 -21.46
CA LEU A 34 -11.72 -26.18 -20.10
C LEU A 34 -11.75 -27.30 -19.05
N LEU A 35 -12.49 -28.38 -19.31
CA LEU A 35 -12.55 -29.55 -18.44
C LEU A 35 -11.28 -30.41 -18.54
N ASP A 36 -10.81 -30.67 -19.76
CA ASP A 36 -9.63 -31.52 -20.01
C ASP A 36 -8.33 -30.90 -19.45
N TYR A 37 -8.27 -29.56 -19.40
CA TYR A 37 -7.10 -28.80 -18.94
C TYR A 37 -7.44 -27.90 -17.75
N GLU A 38 -8.41 -28.28 -16.92
CA GLU A 38 -8.88 -27.49 -15.77
C GLU A 38 -7.71 -27.01 -14.90
N ASN A 39 -6.82 -27.93 -14.52
CA ASN A 39 -5.66 -27.59 -13.70
C ASN A 39 -4.66 -26.69 -14.42
N GLU A 40 -4.45 -26.81 -15.73
CA GLU A 40 -3.50 -25.91 -16.42
C GLU A 40 -4.08 -24.52 -16.68
N ILE A 41 -5.41 -24.41 -16.81
CA ILE A 41 -6.11 -23.18 -17.17
C ILE A 41 -6.48 -22.36 -15.93
N PHE A 42 -6.93 -23.02 -14.86
CA PHE A 42 -7.44 -22.35 -13.65
C PHE A 42 -6.44 -22.31 -12.50
N THR A 43 -5.29 -22.98 -12.60
CA THR A 43 -4.22 -22.78 -11.62
C THR A 43 -3.51 -21.45 -11.84
N VAL A 44 -3.09 -20.86 -10.73
CA VAL A 44 -2.28 -19.65 -10.76
C VAL A 44 -0.87 -20.01 -11.22
N PRO A 45 -0.31 -19.34 -12.24
CA PRO A 45 1.07 -19.59 -12.66
C PRO A 45 2.05 -19.35 -11.52
N ASP A 46 3.01 -20.25 -11.33
CA ASP A 46 4.02 -20.16 -10.24
C ASP A 46 4.81 -18.84 -10.28
N GLY A 47 5.07 -18.31 -11.49
CA GLY A 47 5.72 -17.02 -11.67
C GLY A 47 4.92 -15.86 -11.07
N LEU A 48 3.58 -15.89 -11.23
CA LEU A 48 2.73 -14.86 -10.64
C LEU A 48 2.71 -14.95 -9.11
N LEU A 49 2.74 -16.16 -8.55
CA LEU A 49 2.85 -16.35 -7.11
C LEU A 49 4.17 -15.78 -6.58
N ALA A 50 5.29 -16.04 -7.26
CA ALA A 50 6.59 -15.50 -6.89
C ALA A 50 6.62 -13.97 -6.99
N ASP A 51 6.08 -13.39 -8.05
CA ASP A 51 6.03 -11.93 -8.24
C ASP A 51 5.15 -11.25 -7.16
N VAL A 52 4.03 -11.87 -6.79
CA VAL A 52 3.15 -11.38 -5.71
C VAL A 52 3.86 -11.49 -4.36
N ASP A 53 4.57 -12.59 -4.10
CA ASP A 53 5.33 -12.77 -2.86
C ASP A 53 6.44 -11.72 -2.72
N ILE A 54 7.19 -11.47 -3.80
CA ILE A 54 8.20 -10.41 -3.87
C ILE A 54 7.55 -9.04 -3.62
N ALA A 55 6.45 -8.71 -4.31
CA ALA A 55 5.78 -7.43 -4.16
C ALA A 55 5.22 -7.22 -2.74
N ILE A 56 4.70 -8.27 -2.10
CA ILE A 56 4.27 -8.22 -0.70
C ILE A 56 5.47 -8.00 0.21
N HIS A 57 6.56 -8.73 0.02
CA HIS A 57 7.78 -8.60 0.81
C HIS A 57 8.43 -7.22 0.66
N GLU A 58 8.49 -6.66 -0.54
CA GLU A 58 8.99 -5.30 -0.78
C GLU A 58 8.12 -4.26 -0.09
N ARG A 59 6.80 -4.36 -0.22
CA ARG A 59 5.86 -3.46 0.45
C ARG A 59 5.94 -3.56 1.98
N GLN A 60 6.21 -4.75 2.52
CA GLN A 60 6.45 -4.95 3.94
C GLN A 60 7.79 -4.37 4.38
N ARG A 61 8.86 -4.50 3.57
CA ARG A 61 10.16 -3.86 3.83
C ARG A 61 10.06 -2.33 3.84
N GLU A 62 9.33 -1.72 2.91
CA GLU A 62 9.06 -0.27 2.94
C GLU A 62 8.38 0.19 4.23
N LYS A 63 7.55 -0.66 4.85
CA LYS A 63 6.90 -0.36 6.14
C LYS A 63 7.78 -0.63 7.38
N VAL A 64 8.85 -1.41 7.24
CA VAL A 64 9.65 -1.93 8.38
C VAL A 64 11.01 -1.23 8.52
N ILE A 65 11.38 -0.30 7.65
CA ILE A 65 12.59 0.52 7.84
C ILE A 65 12.24 1.86 8.49
N PRO A 66 12.31 1.96 9.83
CA PRO A 66 12.82 3.14 10.49
C PRO A 66 14.08 2.77 11.25
N ALA A 67 15.19 2.69 10.52
CA ALA A 67 16.52 2.76 11.13
C ALA A 67 17.53 2.99 10.01
N GLU A 68 17.98 4.24 9.82
CA GLU A 68 19.42 4.48 9.80
C GLU A 68 19.73 5.84 10.45
N PRO A 69 20.84 5.91 11.21
CA PRO A 69 21.23 7.09 11.97
C PRO A 69 21.81 8.17 11.04
N PHE A 70 21.53 9.42 11.39
CA PHE A 70 22.16 10.60 10.82
C PHE A 70 23.68 10.41 10.66
N THR A 71 24.15 10.39 9.42
CA THR A 71 25.54 10.71 9.12
C THR A 71 25.56 11.59 7.87
N GLY A 72 26.04 12.82 8.05
CA GLY A 72 26.09 13.83 6.99
C GLY A 72 26.84 13.35 5.75
N GLY A 73 26.27 13.65 4.60
CA GLY A 73 26.86 13.30 3.30
C GLY A 73 25.81 13.32 2.20
N SER A 74 25.79 14.40 1.44
CA SER A 74 25.00 14.60 0.22
C SER A 74 24.84 13.34 -0.65
N SER A 75 23.61 12.85 -0.79
CA SER A 75 23.04 12.37 -2.06
C SER A 75 21.54 12.16 -1.90
N LYS A 76 20.73 13.01 -2.55
CA LYS A 76 19.27 12.84 -2.68
C LYS A 76 18.96 11.47 -3.29
N PRO A 77 18.08 10.63 -2.69
CA PRO A 77 17.49 9.52 -3.41
C PRO A 77 16.44 10.09 -4.38
N THR A 78 16.68 9.93 -5.68
CA THR A 78 15.95 10.61 -6.75
C THR A 78 14.51 10.11 -6.97
N ASN A 79 13.98 9.15 -6.21
CA ASN A 79 12.67 8.54 -6.50
C ASN A 79 11.76 8.25 -5.29
N SER A 80 11.87 9.03 -4.20
CA SER A 80 10.78 9.07 -3.20
C SER A 80 9.89 10.27 -3.49
N VAL A 81 8.60 10.04 -3.80
CA VAL A 81 7.62 11.13 -3.88
C VAL A 81 7.42 11.67 -2.48
N GLN A 82 8.20 12.68 -2.10
CA GLN A 82 8.06 13.35 -0.82
C GLN A 82 6.98 14.44 -0.98
N PHE A 83 5.83 14.24 -0.35
CA PHE A 83 4.73 15.22 -0.38
C PHE A 83 4.97 16.41 0.56
N CYS A 84 5.93 16.28 1.49
CA CYS A 84 6.33 17.31 2.44
C CYS A 84 7.81 17.64 2.27
N GLU A 85 8.16 18.92 2.38
CA GLU A 85 9.56 19.33 2.43
C GLU A 85 10.18 18.90 3.78
N PRO A 86 11.44 18.42 3.82
CA PRO A 86 12.14 18.21 5.08
C PRO A 86 12.23 19.52 5.88
N ILE A 87 11.99 19.45 7.19
CA ILE A 87 12.17 20.62 8.08
C ILE A 87 13.65 21.03 8.10
N GLN A 88 13.92 22.33 8.02
CA GLN A 88 15.26 22.85 8.22
C GLN A 88 15.66 22.73 9.69
N VAL A 89 16.95 22.56 9.97
CA VAL A 89 17.45 22.36 11.35
C VAL A 89 17.11 23.58 12.21
N GLU A 90 17.22 24.78 11.63
CA GLU A 90 16.91 26.03 12.29
C GLU A 90 15.43 26.13 12.66
N ASP A 91 14.53 25.67 11.78
CA ASP A 91 13.09 25.63 12.04
C ASP A 91 12.75 24.62 13.15
N TYR A 92 13.45 23.49 13.18
CA TYR A 92 13.31 22.50 14.24
C TYR A 92 13.75 23.05 15.60
N ASP A 93 14.92 23.67 15.66
CA ASP A 93 15.46 24.24 16.90
C ASP A 93 14.57 25.37 17.43
N ASN A 94 14.04 26.21 16.54
CA ASN A 94 13.06 27.24 16.90
C ASN A 94 11.76 26.63 17.43
N GLN A 95 11.24 25.57 16.81
CA GLN A 95 10.05 24.87 17.32
C GLN A 95 10.30 24.23 18.69
N GLN A 96 11.50 23.68 18.90
CA GLN A 96 11.88 23.07 20.16
C GLN A 96 11.94 24.10 21.30
N GLN A 97 12.36 25.33 21.02
CA GLN A 97 12.43 26.40 22.01
C GLN A 97 11.08 26.69 22.68
N TYR A 98 9.99 26.63 21.91
CA TYR A 98 8.63 26.90 22.41
C TYR A 98 7.86 25.63 22.81
N LEU A 99 8.50 24.46 22.75
CA LEU A 99 7.81 23.18 22.94
C LEU A 99 7.16 23.07 24.32
N GLU A 100 7.88 23.43 25.39
CA GLU A 100 7.35 23.33 26.75
C GLU A 100 6.17 24.28 26.99
N GLU A 101 6.25 25.51 26.49
CA GLU A 101 5.19 26.51 26.59
C GLU A 101 3.94 26.06 25.81
N ASN A 102 4.13 25.59 24.57
CA ASN A 102 3.05 25.08 23.73
C ASN A 102 2.37 23.84 24.35
N LEU A 103 3.14 22.95 24.98
CA LEU A 103 2.60 21.78 25.67
C LEU A 103 1.78 22.18 26.90
N LEU A 104 2.22 23.19 27.64
CA LEU A 104 1.50 23.69 28.80
C LEU A 104 0.17 24.36 28.39
N GLU A 105 0.19 25.18 27.35
CA GLU A 105 -1.00 25.80 26.76
C GLU A 105 -1.99 24.73 26.27
N LEU A 106 -1.49 23.68 25.60
CA LEU A 106 -2.32 22.57 25.15
C LEU A 106 -2.97 21.80 26.31
N LEU A 107 -2.25 21.61 27.42
CA LEU A 107 -2.80 20.98 28.63
C LEU A 107 -3.90 21.84 29.24
N GLU A 108 -3.70 23.15 29.33
CA GLU A 108 -4.71 24.10 29.80
C GLU A 108 -5.96 24.05 28.90
N GLN A 109 -5.78 24.07 27.58
CA GLN A 109 -6.88 23.97 26.63
C GLN A 109 -7.66 22.67 26.79
N ILE A 110 -6.99 21.52 26.92
CA ILE A 110 -7.67 20.22 27.12
C ILE A 110 -8.44 20.18 28.44
N CYS A 111 -7.89 20.77 29.50
CA CYS A 111 -8.53 20.83 30.81
C CYS A 111 -9.77 21.73 30.78
N SER A 112 -9.67 22.88 30.12
CA SER A 112 -10.71 23.92 30.06
C SER A 112 -11.76 23.70 28.97
N ASP A 113 -11.55 22.79 28.01
CA ASP A 113 -12.50 22.53 26.92
C ASP A 113 -13.79 21.86 27.44
N GLU A 114 -14.89 22.61 27.45
CA GLU A 114 -16.21 22.13 27.90
C GLU A 114 -16.86 21.16 26.91
N ASN A 115 -16.39 21.12 25.65
CA ASN A 115 -16.93 20.23 24.63
C ASN A 115 -16.39 18.80 24.74
N LEU A 116 -15.37 18.57 25.57
CA LEU A 116 -14.79 17.25 25.79
C LEU A 116 -15.44 16.56 26.98
N THR A 117 -15.88 15.33 26.74
CA THR A 117 -16.27 14.43 27.83
C THR A 117 -15.06 14.09 28.70
N ILE A 118 -15.30 13.73 29.96
CA ILE A 118 -14.25 13.34 30.92
C ILE A 118 -13.37 12.20 30.37
N ASN A 119 -13.96 11.27 29.62
CA ASN A 119 -13.24 10.16 29.01
C ASN A 119 -12.30 10.62 27.88
N GLU A 120 -12.76 11.55 27.04
CA GLU A 120 -11.94 12.14 25.97
C GLU A 120 -10.79 12.99 26.52
N LYS A 121 -11.05 13.80 27.56
CA LYS A 121 -10.00 14.52 28.29
C LYS A 121 -8.93 13.56 28.80
N ARG A 122 -9.33 12.47 29.46
CA ARG A 122 -8.41 11.44 29.97
C ARG A 122 -7.61 10.77 28.85
N LYS A 123 -8.23 10.49 27.70
CA LYS A 123 -7.55 9.90 26.53
C LYS A 123 -6.52 10.86 25.93
N ARG A 124 -6.83 12.15 25.84
CA ARG A 124 -5.92 13.18 25.32
C ARG A 124 -4.77 13.48 26.27
N LEU A 125 -5.05 13.64 27.57
CA LEU A 125 -4.02 13.87 28.61
C LEU A 125 -3.02 12.71 28.71
N LYS A 126 -3.46 11.46 28.53
CA LYS A 126 -2.55 10.31 28.46
C LYS A 126 -1.51 10.48 27.36
N LYS A 127 -1.91 10.94 26.16
CA LYS A 127 -0.99 11.14 25.04
C LYS A 127 0.09 12.16 25.39
N VAL A 128 -0.29 13.30 25.98
CA VAL A 128 0.67 14.35 26.39
C VAL A 128 1.67 13.82 27.42
N ARG A 129 1.24 12.98 28.37
CA ARG A 129 2.15 12.38 29.36
C ARG A 129 3.20 11.45 28.74
N PHE A 130 2.87 10.75 27.66
CA PHE A 130 3.81 9.88 26.94
C PHE A 130 4.80 10.64 26.04
N PHE A 131 4.62 11.94 25.83
CA PHE A 131 5.60 12.77 25.10
C PHE A 131 6.74 13.29 26.00
N ASN A 132 6.58 13.24 27.33
CA ASN A 132 7.53 13.78 28.32
C ASN A 132 8.34 12.71 29.08
N THR A 133 8.36 11.46 28.59
CA THR A 133 9.16 10.35 29.14
C THR A 133 10.04 9.77 28.06
#